data_AF-A0A0U5B6N7-F1
#
_entry.id   AF-A0A0U5B6N7-F1
#
_cell.length_a   1.000
_cell.length_b   1.000
_cell.length_c   1.000
_cell.angle_alpha   90.00
_cell.angle_beta   90.00
_cell.angle_gamma   90.00
#
_symmetry.space_group_name_H-M   'P 1'
#
loop_
_entity.id
_entity.type
_entity.pdbx_description
1 polymer ?
#
loop_
_entity_poly.entity_id
_entity_poly.type
_entity_poly.pdbx_seq_one_letter_code
_entity_poly.pdbx_strand_id
1 'polypeptide(L)'
;MFKILVIQTLNNLSDERTEYLINDRLSFMHFLGLGLSDRVPDVKTIWLFRERLTRLGRLKDCLTAMLGFARATMRIGLANIVYTMRRFLFLERINAAA
;
A
#
# COMPACT_ATOMS: atom_id res chain seq x y z
N MET A 1 -8.10 -1.04 10.18
CA MET A 1 -8.73 -2.12 9.40
C MET A 1 -8.62 -1.95 7.89
N PHE A 2 -9.10 -0.86 7.25
CA PHE A 2 -9.02 -0.72 5.77
C PHE A 2 -7.61 -0.88 5.17
N LYS A 3 -6.58 -0.31 5.80
CA LYS A 3 -5.19 -0.48 5.36
C LYS A 3 -4.73 -1.95 5.28
N ILE A 4 -5.30 -2.82 6.12
CA ILE A 4 -5.03 -4.27 6.09
C ILE A 4 -5.57 -4.87 4.80
N LEU A 5 -6.81 -4.55 4.41
CA LEU A 5 -7.39 -5.02 3.14
C LEU A 5 -6.61 -4.53 1.92
N VAL A 6 -6.00 -3.34 2.00
CA VAL A 6 -5.09 -2.85 0.95
C VAL A 6 -3.83 -3.71 0.88
N ILE A 7 -3.20 -4.04 2.00
CA ILE A 7 -2.05 -4.97 2.04
C ILE A 7 -2.45 -6.32 1.45
N GLN A 8 -3.61 -6.86 1.83
CA GLN A 8 -4.13 -8.14 1.30
C GLN A 8 -4.24 -8.11 -0.21
N THR A 9 -4.83 -7.05 -0.75
CA THR A 9 -5.11 -6.93 -2.19
C THR A 9 -3.84 -6.67 -2.99
N LEU A 10 -2.92 -5.84 -2.47
CA LEU A 10 -1.65 -5.53 -3.15
C LEU A 10 -0.70 -6.72 -3.19
N ASN A 11 -0.72 -7.57 -2.16
CA ASN A 11 0.20 -8.71 -2.03
C ASN A 11 -0.50 -10.07 -2.25
N ASN A 12 -1.76 -10.06 -2.66
CA ASN A 12 -2.59 -11.23 -2.90
C ASN A 12 -2.57 -12.25 -1.73
N LEU A 13 -2.80 -11.77 -0.51
CA LEU A 13 -2.69 -12.55 0.72
C LEU A 13 -4.05 -13.07 1.21
N SER A 14 -4.04 -14.27 1.79
CA SER A 14 -5.16 -14.79 2.58
C SER A 14 -5.24 -14.12 3.95
N ASP A 15 -6.38 -14.23 4.63
CA ASP A 15 -6.58 -13.66 5.98
C ASP A 15 -5.53 -14.18 6.99
N GLU A 16 -5.26 -15.49 6.96
CA GLU A 16 -4.23 -16.15 7.79
C GLU A 16 -2.81 -15.64 7.50
N ARG A 17 -2.43 -15.56 6.21
CA ARG A 17 -1.12 -15.02 5.84
C ARG A 17 -0.97 -13.55 6.20
N THR A 18 -2.07 -12.82 6.20
CA THR A 18 -2.07 -11.40 6.52
C THR A 18 -1.81 -11.16 7.99
N GLU A 19 -2.47 -11.91 8.87
CA GLU A 19 -2.17 -11.88 10.31
C GLU A 19 -0.70 -12.24 10.58
N TYR A 20 -0.22 -13.33 9.97
CA TYR A 20 1.16 -13.77 10.14
C TYR A 20 2.17 -12.69 9.70
N LEU A 21 2.00 -12.13 8.49
CA LEU A 21 2.95 -11.17 7.93
C LEU A 21 2.88 -9.80 8.61
N ILE A 22 1.73 -9.40 9.15
CA ILE A 22 1.66 -8.15 9.93
C ILE A 22 2.45 -8.27 11.24
N ASN A 23 2.41 -9.43 11.89
CA ASN A 23 3.19 -9.68 13.10
C ASN A 23 4.70 -9.81 12.82
N ASP A 24 5.08 -10.31 11.64
CA ASP A 24 6.48 -10.57 11.28
C ASP A 24 7.18 -9.36 10.61
N ARG A 25 6.45 -8.58 9.81
CA ARG A 25 7.06 -7.53 8.95
C ARG A 25 6.89 -6.13 9.52
N LEU A 26 8.01 -5.57 9.98
CA LEU A 26 8.09 -4.16 10.44
C LEU A 26 7.58 -3.16 9.39
N SER A 27 7.76 -3.41 8.09
CA SER A 27 7.24 -2.55 7.04
C SER A 27 5.71 -2.52 7.00
N PHE A 28 5.05 -3.65 7.28
CA PHE A 28 3.59 -3.72 7.38
C PHE A 28 3.10 -3.06 8.67
N MET A 29 3.78 -3.28 9.79
CA MET A 29 3.49 -2.59 11.05
C MET A 29 3.59 -1.07 10.88
N HIS A 30 4.66 -0.56 10.28
CA HIS A 30 4.85 0.87 10.03
C HIS A 30 3.77 1.45 9.11
N PHE A 31 3.40 0.75 8.03
CA PHE A 31 2.32 1.19 7.15
C PHE A 31 0.96 1.24 7.87
N LEU A 32 0.70 0.26 8.73
CA LEU A 32 -0.51 0.19 9.55
C LEU A 32 -0.49 1.21 10.71
N GLY A 33 0.67 1.75 11.07
CA GLY A 33 0.87 2.62 12.21
C GLY A 33 0.85 1.88 13.55
N LEU A 34 1.25 0.61 13.54
CA LEU A 34 1.32 -0.26 14.72
C LEU A 34 2.74 -0.26 15.30
N GLY A 35 2.85 -0.14 16.62
CA GLY A 35 4.05 -0.41 17.39
C GLY A 35 4.25 -1.90 17.68
N LEU A 36 5.43 -2.28 18.16
CA LEU A 36 5.82 -3.68 18.44
C LEU A 36 4.92 -4.40 19.46
N SER A 37 4.29 -3.64 20.35
CA SER A 37 3.40 -4.16 21.40
C SER A 37 1.92 -3.99 21.07
N ASP A 38 1.59 -3.42 19.91
CA ASP A 38 0.20 -3.18 19.54
C ASP A 38 -0.49 -4.47 19.11
N ARG A 39 -1.76 -4.60 19.49
CA ARG A 39 -2.55 -5.78 19.14
C ARG A 39 -2.86 -5.80 17.65
N VAL A 40 -2.37 -6.82 16.96
CA VAL A 40 -2.71 -7.11 15.57
C VAL A 40 -4.09 -7.79 15.50
N PRO A 41 -4.94 -7.46 14.52
CA PRO A 41 -6.22 -8.13 14.33
C PRO A 41 -6.01 -9.58 13.87
N ASP A 42 -6.74 -10.49 14.50
CA ASP A 42 -6.76 -11.90 14.13
C ASP A 42 -7.53 -12.15 12.81
N VAL A 43 -7.33 -13.32 12.21
CA VAL A 43 -8.00 -13.78 10.97
C VAL A 43 -9.50 -13.51 11.00
N LYS A 44 -10.19 -13.81 12.11
CA LYS A 44 -11.64 -13.67 12.19
C LYS A 44 -12.05 -12.21 12.20
N THR A 45 -11.27 -11.35 12.84
CA THR A 45 -11.49 -9.90 12.83
C THR A 45 -11.35 -9.32 11.42
N ILE A 46 -10.33 -9.74 10.66
CA ILE A 46 -10.13 -9.34 9.27
C ILE A 46 -11.31 -9.80 8.40
N TRP A 47 -11.69 -11.08 8.54
CA TRP A 47 -12.79 -11.67 7.80
C TRP A 47 -14.13 -10.97 8.10
N LEU A 48 -14.47 -10.76 9.37
CA LEU A 48 -15.70 -10.08 9.79
C LEU A 48 -15.79 -8.66 9.24
N PHE A 49 -14.65 -7.96 9.21
CA PHE A 49 -14.59 -6.62 8.65
C PHE A 49 -14.84 -6.62 7.14
N ARG A 50 -14.21 -7.55 6.40
CA ARG A 50 -14.47 -7.73 4.96
C ARG A 50 -15.94 -8.07 4.71
N GLU A 51 -16.48 -9.02 5.46
CA GLU A 51 -17.86 -9.47 5.33
C GLU A 51 -18.87 -8.35 5.57
N ARG A 52 -18.65 -7.50 6.59
CA ARG A 52 -19.49 -6.31 6.83
C ARG A 52 -19.48 -5.36 5.64
N LEU A 53 -18.32 -5.13 5.01
CA LEU A 53 -18.22 -4.26 3.83
C LEU A 53 -18.88 -4.88 2.60
N THR A 54 -18.80 -6.20 2.43
CA THR A 54 -19.48 -6.94 1.37
C THR A 54 -20.99 -6.82 1.51
N ARG A 55 -21.53 -7.03 2.72
CA ARG A 55 -22.97 -6.91 2.99
C ARG A 55 -23.53 -5.51 2.75
N LEU A 56 -22.70 -4.49 2.99
CA LEU A 56 -23.05 -3.11 2.69
C LEU A 56 -22.92 -2.75 1.21
N GLY A 57 -22.40 -3.65 0.37
CA GLY A 57 -22.10 -3.39 -1.05
C GLY A 57 -20.94 -2.42 -1.28
N ARG A 58 -20.19 -2.04 -0.23
CA ARG A 58 -19.20 -0.96 -0.28
C ARG A 58 -17.75 -1.44 -0.44
N LEU A 59 -17.52 -2.76 -0.35
CA LEU A 59 -16.17 -3.33 -0.39
C LEU A 59 -15.42 -2.90 -1.66
N LYS A 60 -16.06 -3.08 -2.82
CA LYS A 60 -15.44 -2.79 -4.13
C LYS A 60 -15.12 -1.32 -4.26
N ASP A 61 -16.07 -0.43 -3.99
CA ASP A 61 -15.91 1.01 -4.19
C ASP A 61 -14.83 1.59 -3.27
N CYS A 62 -14.86 1.25 -1.97
CA CYS A 62 -13.85 1.71 -1.03
C CYS A 62 -12.45 1.19 -1.39
N LEU A 63 -12.33 -0.08 -1.78
CA LEU A 63 -11.05 -0.68 -2.13
C LEU A 63 -10.49 -0.12 -3.44
N THR A 64 -11.34 0.06 -4.46
CA THR A 64 -10.96 0.68 -5.73
C THR A 64 -10.49 2.11 -5.54
N ALA A 65 -11.20 2.92 -4.73
CA ALA A 65 -10.78 4.27 -4.41
C ALA A 65 -9.40 4.28 -3.72
N MET A 66 -9.21 3.45 -2.70
CA MET A 66 -7.97 3.41 -1.91
C MET A 66 -6.75 2.93 -2.72
N LEU A 67 -6.94 1.90 -3.56
CA LEU A 67 -5.91 1.45 -4.50
C LEU A 67 -5.63 2.49 -5.59
N GLY A 68 -6.66 3.19 -6.05
CA GLY A 68 -6.53 4.32 -6.98
C GLY A 68 -5.62 5.41 -6.41
N PHE A 69 -5.87 5.82 -5.16
CA PHE A 69 -5.01 6.76 -4.44
C PHE A 69 -3.58 6.23 -4.31
N ALA A 70 -3.39 5.01 -3.79
CA ALA A 70 -2.05 4.42 -3.60
C ALA A 70 -1.25 4.37 -4.92
N ARG A 71 -1.89 3.97 -6.03
CA ARG A 71 -1.27 3.95 -7.35
C ARG A 71 -1.01 5.35 -7.89
N ALA A 72 -1.90 6.32 -7.65
CA ALA A 72 -1.70 7.71 -8.05
C ALA A 72 -0.49 8.32 -7.33
N THR A 73 -0.36 8.11 -6.02
CA THR A 73 0.82 8.58 -5.26
C THR A 73 2.11 7.94 -5.77
N MET A 74 2.08 6.63 -6.05
CA MET A 74 3.23 5.91 -6.61
C MET A 74 3.60 6.42 -8.00
N ARG A 75 2.63 6.70 -8.87
CA ARG A 75 2.85 7.30 -10.20
C ARG A 75 3.42 8.71 -10.13
N ILE A 76 2.93 9.55 -9.21
CA ILE A 76 3.45 10.92 -9.01
C ILE A 76 4.89 10.86 -8.49
N GLY A 77 5.17 10.00 -7.50
CA GLY A 77 6.52 9.79 -6.99
C GLY A 77 7.49 9.29 -8.06
N LEU A 78 7.06 8.31 -8.87
CA LEU A 78 7.83 7.79 -9.99
C LEU A 78 8.06 8.85 -11.08
N ALA A 79 7.04 9.65 -11.40
CA ALA A 79 7.14 10.74 -12.37
C ALA A 79 8.14 11.81 -11.93
N ASN A 80 8.18 12.15 -10.63
CA ASN A 80 9.15 13.09 -10.07
C ASN A 80 10.59 12.55 -10.16
N ILE A 81 10.79 11.25 -9.92
CA ILE A 81 12.09 10.58 -10.11
C ILE A 81 12.47 10.60 -11.60
N VAL A 82 11.57 10.22 -12.51
CA VAL A 82 11.83 10.21 -13.95
C VAL A 82 12.15 11.62 -14.46
N TYR A 83 11.44 12.64 -13.98
CA TYR A 83 11.73 14.04 -14.30
C TYR A 83 13.14 14.43 -13.83
N THR A 84 13.48 14.10 -12.57
CA THR A 84 14.81 14.36 -12.01
C THR A 84 15.90 13.68 -12.82
N MET A 85 15.71 12.42 -13.21
CA MET A 85 16.66 11.65 -14.02
C MET A 85 16.80 12.21 -15.45
N ARG A 86 15.68 12.55 -16.12
CA ARG A 86 15.70 13.16 -17.46
C ARG A 86 16.39 14.53 -17.44
N ARG A 87 16.16 15.31 -16.40
CA ARG A 87 16.81 16.62 -16.21
C ARG A 87 18.31 16.46 -15.94
N PHE A 88 18.73 15.48 -15.14
CA PHE A 88 20.13 15.18 -14.92
C PHE A 88 20.84 14.79 -16.23
N LEU A 89 20.27 13.86 -16.99
CA LEU A 89 20.81 13.45 -18.29
C LEU A 89 20.91 14.61 -19.29
N PHE A 90 19.94 15.54 -19.26
CA PHE A 90 19.98 16.73 -20.09
C PHE A 90 21.14 17.66 -19.70
N LEU A 91 21.37 17.87 -18.40
CA LEU A 91 22.47 18.69 -17.89
C LEU A 91 23.83 18.07 -18.23
N GLU A 92 23.98 16.75 -18.08
CA GLU A 92 25.18 16.02 -18.50
C GLU A 92 25.48 16.23 -19.99
N ARG A 93 24.45 16.21 -20.85
CA ARG A 93 24.63 16.44 -22.29
C ARG A 93 25.05 17.86 -22.65
N ILE A 94 24.55 18.86 -21.92
CA ILE A 94 24.98 20.25 -22.12
C ILE A 94 26.43 20.41 -21.64
N ASN A 95 26.77 19.86 -20.48
CA ASN A 95 28.12 19.95 -19.92
C ASN A 95 29.16 19.21 -20.76
N ALA A 96 28.80 18.09 -21.39
CA ALA A 96 29.68 17.35 -22.29
C ALA A 96 29.87 18.01 -23.67
N ALA A 97 29.03 19.00 -24.02
CA ALA A 97 29.11 19.75 -25.27
C ALA A 97 29.74 21.15 -25.12
N ALA A 98 30.12 21.52 -23.89
CA ALA A 98 30.86 22.73 -23.55
C ALA A 98 32.36 22.42 -23.40
#